data_AF-A0A7T8HJ36-F1
#
_entry.id   AF-A0A7T8HJ36-F1
#
_cell.length_a   1.000
_cell.length_b   1.000
_cell.length_c   1.000
_cell.angle_alpha   90.00
_cell.angle_beta   90.00
_cell.angle_gamma   90.00
#
_symmetry.space_group_name_H-M   'P 1'
#
loop_
_entity.id
_entity.type
_entity.pdbx_description
1 polymer ?
#
loop_
_entity_poly.entity_id
_entity_poly.type
_entity_poly.pdbx_seq_one_letter_code
_entity_poly.pdbx_strand_id
1 'polypeptide(L)'
;KSFGQDFTEKCDASELSNKDNEATLCISRKEIQLGAALSSNRVSPNTALCQNIQDELQCLMTFFTSCYDDESVERGKFNFFYSQASTLFNNTKIDSQSFLQECNLLRDLQGEFMRYRTGSNKCSFVDYATKFIPQNKACYSRVDEQFSVKLAFADFLSGPSKAQFIVSSACEAYNGFTKQCLQKLVDTCFVGEKAEEWIADDFKNNHKELQDIVQRTFDPDFTFEGSCSNLVPGLESQLSLPSRLSKRSAEPFTSARSYLVSEDL
;
A
#
# COMPACT_ATOMS: atom_id res chain seq x y z
N LYS A 1 4.42 -11.38 8.74
CA LYS A 1 5.21 -12.38 7.97
C LYS A 1 4.29 -13.53 7.58
N SER A 2 4.30 -13.87 6.28
CA SER A 2 3.51 -14.88 5.55
C SER A 2 2.13 -14.43 5.07
N PHE A 3 2.10 -13.83 3.88
CA PHE A 3 1.05 -14.10 2.91
C PHE A 3 1.54 -15.24 2.01
N GLY A 4 0.91 -16.40 2.12
CA GLY A 4 0.94 -17.42 1.08
C GLY A 4 -0.16 -17.14 0.08
N GLN A 5 0.10 -16.22 -0.86
CA GLN A 5 -0.22 -16.54 -2.25
C GLN A 5 1.10 -17.05 -2.80
N ASP A 6 1.13 -18.32 -3.19
CA ASP A 6 2.31 -18.94 -3.76
C ASP A 6 2.76 -18.08 -4.94
N PHE A 7 3.91 -17.40 -4.81
CA PHE A 7 4.65 -16.99 -5.98
C PHE A 7 4.97 -18.28 -6.71
N THR A 8 4.25 -18.56 -7.80
CA THR A 8 4.55 -19.71 -8.64
C THR A 8 5.80 -19.41 -9.46
N GLU A 9 6.93 -19.38 -8.76
CA GLU A 9 8.26 -19.26 -9.34
C GLU A 9 8.45 -20.46 -10.28
N LYS A 10 8.42 -20.19 -11.59
CA LYS A 10 8.67 -21.21 -12.64
C LYS A 10 10.16 -21.55 -12.69
N CYS A 11 10.99 -20.58 -12.33
CA CYS A 11 12.44 -20.67 -12.31
C CYS A 11 12.94 -21.15 -10.94
N ASP A 12 14.05 -21.89 -10.92
CA ASP A 12 14.70 -22.23 -9.66
C ASP A 12 15.48 -21.03 -9.08
N ALA A 13 15.97 -21.19 -7.84
CA ALA A 13 16.69 -20.13 -7.13
C ALA A 13 17.97 -19.65 -7.86
N SER A 14 18.65 -20.54 -8.60
CA SER A 14 19.85 -20.19 -9.35
C SER A 14 19.49 -19.36 -10.59
N GLU A 15 18.45 -19.78 -11.33
CA GLU A 15 17.95 -19.06 -12.48
C GLU A 15 17.41 -17.68 -12.08
N LEU A 16 16.64 -17.59 -10.99
CA LEU A 16 16.15 -16.33 -10.44
C LEU A 16 17.28 -15.37 -10.05
N SER A 17 18.33 -15.90 -9.39
CA SER A 17 19.51 -15.11 -9.04
C SER A 17 20.22 -14.58 -10.29
N ASN A 18 20.33 -15.40 -11.34
CA ASN A 18 20.90 -14.96 -12.61
C ASN A 18 20.05 -13.87 -13.27
N LYS A 19 18.72 -14.02 -13.32
CA LYS A 19 17.81 -13.01 -13.86
C LYS A 19 17.87 -11.69 -13.10
N ASP A 20 17.96 -11.74 -11.77
CA ASP A 20 18.10 -10.55 -10.93
C ASP A 20 19.42 -9.81 -11.21
N ASN A 21 20.52 -10.55 -11.39
CA ASN A 21 21.80 -9.99 -11.79
C ASN A 21 21.73 -9.36 -13.20
N GLU A 22 21.10 -10.02 -14.16
CA GLU A 22 20.92 -9.49 -15.53
C GLU A 22 20.07 -8.21 -15.52
N ALA A 23 18.96 -8.20 -14.78
CA ALA A 23 18.10 -7.04 -14.63
C ALA A 23 18.84 -5.87 -13.98
N THR A 24 19.58 -6.13 -12.90
CA THR A 24 20.38 -5.12 -12.20
C THR A 24 21.44 -4.51 -13.13
N LEU A 25 22.17 -5.34 -13.88
CA LEU A 25 23.16 -4.87 -14.85
C LEU A 25 22.52 -4.06 -15.99
N CYS A 26 21.32 -4.45 -16.43
CA CYS A 26 20.56 -3.69 -17.43
C CYS A 26 20.18 -2.30 -16.90
N ILE A 27 19.58 -2.24 -15.70
CA ILE A 27 19.19 -0.99 -15.04
C ILE A 27 20.38 -0.07 -14.84
N SER A 28 21.49 -0.55 -14.25
CA SER A 28 22.68 0.28 -14.04
C SER A 28 23.27 0.84 -15.34
N ARG A 29 23.19 0.10 -16.45
CA ARG A 29 23.61 0.63 -17.76
C ARG A 29 22.70 1.77 -18.24
N LYS A 30 21.40 1.69 -17.98
CA LYS A 30 20.41 2.73 -18.33
C LYS A 30 20.61 3.99 -17.49
N GLU A 31 20.88 3.84 -16.20
CA GLU A 31 21.21 4.97 -15.33
C GLU A 31 22.49 5.71 -15.78
N ILE A 32 23.52 4.99 -16.22
CA ILE A 32 24.74 5.60 -16.78
C ILE A 32 24.40 6.38 -18.07
N GLN A 33 23.54 5.83 -18.94
CA GLN A 33 23.09 6.50 -20.15
C GLN A 33 22.27 7.77 -19.83
N LEU A 34 21.42 7.73 -18.81
CA LEU A 34 20.70 8.89 -18.30
C LEU A 34 21.68 9.97 -17.82
N GLY A 35 22.68 9.61 -17.02
CA GLY A 35 23.70 10.56 -16.55
C GLY A 35 24.44 11.25 -17.70
N ALA A 36 24.79 10.49 -18.75
CA ALA A 36 25.40 11.05 -19.95
C ALA A 36 24.43 11.97 -20.73
N ALA A 37 23.16 11.58 -20.86
CA ALA A 37 22.14 12.38 -21.55
C ALA A 37 21.91 13.72 -20.84
N LEU A 38 21.74 13.71 -19.51
CA LEU A 38 21.58 14.90 -18.69
C LEU A 38 22.82 15.80 -18.75
N SER A 39 24.03 15.23 -18.77
CA SER A 39 25.27 16.01 -18.88
C SER A 39 25.46 16.65 -20.25
N SER A 40 24.89 16.06 -21.30
CA SER A 40 25.04 16.53 -22.68
C SER A 40 24.13 17.71 -23.05
N ASN A 41 23.10 18.00 -22.24
CA ASN A 41 22.02 18.98 -22.51
C ASN A 41 21.33 18.81 -23.89
N ARG A 42 21.45 17.64 -24.54
CA ARG A 42 20.85 17.37 -25.87
C ARG A 42 19.36 17.05 -25.81
N VAL A 43 18.87 16.64 -24.65
CA VAL A 43 17.48 16.24 -24.40
C VAL A 43 17.02 16.95 -23.14
N SER A 44 15.74 17.31 -23.06
CA SER A 44 15.19 17.89 -21.83
C SER A 44 15.33 16.88 -20.68
N PRO A 45 15.57 17.34 -19.44
CA PRO A 45 15.62 16.44 -18.28
C PRO A 45 14.37 15.57 -18.14
N ASN A 46 13.18 16.12 -18.40
CA ASN A 46 11.93 15.38 -18.32
C ASN A 46 11.88 14.22 -19.32
N THR A 47 12.25 14.47 -20.57
CA THR A 47 12.25 13.43 -21.62
C THR A 47 13.30 12.36 -21.31
N ALA A 48 14.49 12.75 -20.84
CA ALA A 48 15.54 11.79 -20.47
C ALA A 48 15.10 10.89 -19.29
N LEU A 49 14.48 11.47 -18.26
CA LEU A 49 13.94 10.73 -17.13
C LEU A 49 12.81 9.77 -17.53
N CYS A 50 11.85 10.24 -18.35
CA CYS A 50 10.76 9.40 -18.84
C CYS A 50 11.28 8.18 -19.62
N GLN A 51 12.26 8.39 -20.51
CA GLN A 51 12.88 7.30 -21.26
C GLN A 51 13.61 6.32 -20.33
N ASN A 52 14.31 6.82 -19.31
CA ASN A 52 15.00 5.96 -18.35
C ASN A 52 14.02 5.07 -17.56
N ILE A 53 12.91 5.61 -17.08
CA ILE A 53 11.86 4.84 -16.39
C ILE A 53 11.30 3.75 -17.32
N GLN A 54 11.08 4.07 -18.59
CA GLN A 54 10.63 3.09 -19.58
C GLN A 54 11.65 1.97 -19.79
N ASP A 55 12.92 2.33 -19.92
CA ASP A 55 14.00 1.38 -20.13
C ASP A 55 14.20 0.47 -18.90
N GLU A 56 14.09 1.01 -17.69
CA GLU A 56 14.13 0.23 -16.44
C GLU A 56 12.97 -0.76 -16.35
N LEU A 57 11.75 -0.32 -16.62
CA LEU A 57 10.60 -1.22 -16.66
C LEU A 57 10.82 -2.32 -17.70
N GLN A 58 11.33 -1.97 -18.88
CA GLN A 58 11.65 -2.95 -19.91
C GLN A 58 12.71 -3.97 -19.45
N CYS A 59 13.77 -3.52 -18.77
CA CYS A 59 14.75 -4.42 -18.16
C CYS A 59 14.04 -5.42 -17.23
N LEU A 60 13.25 -4.94 -16.27
CA LEU A 60 12.53 -5.79 -15.31
C LEU A 60 11.64 -6.82 -16.02
N MET A 61 10.78 -6.36 -16.93
CA MET A 61 9.84 -7.22 -17.63
C MET A 61 10.56 -8.26 -18.49
N THR A 62 11.65 -7.88 -19.17
CA THR A 62 12.39 -8.80 -20.04
C THR A 62 12.98 -9.99 -19.28
N PHE A 63 13.52 -9.76 -18.08
CA PHE A 63 14.21 -10.82 -17.34
C PHE A 63 13.29 -11.64 -16.43
N PHE A 64 12.17 -11.07 -15.97
CA PHE A 64 11.29 -11.74 -15.02
C PHE A 64 10.05 -12.40 -15.65
N THR A 65 9.60 -12.00 -16.85
CA THR A 65 8.36 -12.56 -17.44
C THR A 65 8.39 -14.08 -17.64
N SER A 66 9.57 -14.67 -17.89
CA SER A 66 9.70 -16.13 -18.02
C SER A 66 9.61 -16.89 -16.69
N CYS A 67 9.93 -16.23 -15.58
CA CYS A 67 10.06 -16.86 -14.27
C CYS A 67 8.82 -16.76 -13.40
N TYR A 68 7.84 -15.96 -13.81
CA TYR A 68 6.63 -15.72 -13.05
C TYR A 68 5.39 -15.94 -13.93
N ASP A 69 4.23 -16.10 -13.31
CA ASP A 69 2.95 -16.03 -13.99
C ASP A 69 2.58 -14.58 -14.37
N ASP A 70 1.61 -14.44 -15.26
CA ASP A 70 1.22 -13.14 -15.81
C ASP A 70 0.72 -12.19 -14.72
N GLU A 71 0.05 -12.71 -13.68
CA GLU A 71 -0.45 -11.93 -12.55
C GLU A 71 0.70 -11.34 -11.72
N SER A 72 1.71 -12.15 -11.39
CA SER A 72 2.89 -11.71 -10.64
C SER A 72 3.70 -10.69 -11.44
N VAL A 73 3.81 -10.87 -12.75
CA VAL A 73 4.48 -9.94 -13.66
C VAL A 73 3.74 -8.60 -13.71
N GLU A 74 2.41 -8.64 -13.83
CA GLU A 74 1.57 -7.45 -13.83
C GLU A 74 1.62 -6.70 -12.48
N ARG A 75 1.60 -7.43 -11.37
CA ARG A 75 1.81 -6.88 -10.02
C ARG A 75 3.16 -6.17 -9.90
N GLY A 76 4.23 -6.80 -10.40
CA GLY A 76 5.57 -6.21 -10.43
C GLY A 76 5.66 -4.92 -11.24
N LYS A 77 5.03 -4.90 -12.42
CA LYS A 77 4.90 -3.69 -13.26
C LYS A 77 4.26 -2.55 -12.47
N PHE A 78 3.16 -2.82 -11.78
CA PHE A 78 2.42 -1.82 -11.02
C PHE A 78 3.13 -1.36 -9.74
N ASN A 79 3.82 -2.26 -9.05
CA ASN A 79 4.71 -1.92 -7.93
C ASN A 79 5.83 -0.97 -8.37
N PHE A 80 6.50 -1.27 -9.48
CA PHE A 80 7.51 -0.39 -10.06
C PHE A 80 6.94 0.99 -10.38
N PHE A 81 5.80 1.02 -11.11
CA PHE A 81 5.12 2.27 -11.44
C PHE A 81 4.77 3.10 -10.20
N TYR A 82 4.16 2.48 -9.18
CA TYR A 82 3.78 3.15 -7.94
C TYR A 82 4.99 3.70 -7.17
N SER A 83 6.11 2.96 -7.14
CA SER A 83 7.36 3.41 -6.51
C SER A 83 7.98 4.62 -7.22
N GLN A 84 8.05 4.58 -8.56
CA GLN A 84 8.55 5.71 -9.36
C GLN A 84 7.67 6.96 -9.18
N ALA A 85 6.34 6.79 -9.22
CA ALA A 85 5.41 7.87 -8.94
C ALA A 85 5.54 8.43 -7.52
N SER A 86 5.70 7.58 -6.49
CA SER A 86 5.91 8.00 -5.11
C SER A 86 7.20 8.81 -4.94
N THR A 87 8.27 8.41 -5.63
CA THR A 87 9.53 9.15 -5.66
C THR A 87 9.35 10.53 -6.28
N LEU A 88 8.58 10.63 -7.37
CA LEU A 88 8.26 11.90 -8.02
C LEU A 88 7.45 12.82 -7.11
N PHE A 89 6.42 12.31 -6.43
CA PHE A 89 5.61 13.11 -5.49
C PHE A 89 6.45 13.66 -4.31
N ASN A 90 7.47 12.93 -3.88
CA ASN A 90 8.36 13.33 -2.80
C ASN A 90 9.48 14.28 -3.24
N ASN A 91 9.70 14.46 -4.54
CA ASN A 91 10.76 15.27 -5.10
C ASN A 91 10.28 16.69 -5.42
N THR A 92 10.70 17.67 -4.62
CA THR A 92 10.28 19.08 -4.76
C THR A 92 10.87 19.80 -5.97
N LYS A 93 11.80 19.19 -6.70
CA LYS A 93 12.45 19.80 -7.86
C LYS A 93 11.77 19.51 -9.19
N ILE A 94 10.83 18.56 -9.21
CA ILE A 94 10.07 18.17 -10.40
C ILE A 94 8.60 18.49 -10.11
N ASP A 95 7.95 19.19 -11.04
CA ASP A 95 6.49 19.27 -11.02
C ASP A 95 5.93 17.88 -11.38
N SER A 96 5.72 17.07 -10.34
CA SER A 96 5.33 15.66 -10.46
C SER A 96 4.03 15.48 -11.23
N GLN A 97 3.07 16.39 -11.10
CA GLN A 97 1.80 16.29 -11.82
C GLN A 97 1.99 16.53 -13.32
N SER A 98 2.74 17.58 -13.70
CA SER A 98 3.06 17.83 -15.10
C SER A 98 3.91 16.70 -15.70
N PHE A 99 4.91 16.21 -14.96
CA PHE A 99 5.78 15.12 -15.42
C PHE A 99 5.01 13.81 -15.68
N LEU A 100 4.09 13.44 -14.79
CA LEU A 100 3.26 12.24 -14.95
C LEU A 100 2.34 12.30 -16.19
N GLN A 101 1.99 13.52 -16.66
CA GLN A 101 1.17 13.71 -17.86
C GLN A 101 2.00 13.82 -19.14
N GLU A 102 3.20 14.39 -19.07
CA GLU A 102 4.14 14.51 -20.20
C GLU A 102 4.78 13.17 -20.56
N CYS A 103 5.01 12.31 -19.58
CA CYS A 103 5.55 10.98 -19.82
C CYS A 103 4.45 10.01 -20.26
N ASN A 104 4.38 9.72 -21.57
CA ASN A 104 3.34 8.85 -22.16
C ASN A 104 3.21 7.51 -21.42
N LEU A 105 4.33 6.86 -21.10
CA LEU A 105 4.31 5.60 -20.36
C LEU A 105 3.59 5.75 -19.01
N LEU A 106 3.96 6.75 -18.21
CA LEU A 106 3.38 6.96 -16.89
C LEU A 106 1.92 7.39 -16.98
N ARG A 107 1.56 8.19 -17.99
CA ARG A 107 0.16 8.56 -18.24
C ARG A 107 -0.71 7.33 -18.51
N ASP A 108 -0.23 6.42 -19.35
CA ASP A 108 -1.00 5.24 -19.76
C ASP A 108 -1.08 4.23 -18.59
N LEU A 109 0.02 4.05 -17.85
CA LEU A 109 0.07 3.18 -16.67
C LEU A 109 -0.85 3.64 -15.52
N GLN A 110 -1.14 4.94 -15.38
CA GLN A 110 -2.07 5.43 -14.35
C GLN A 110 -3.45 4.77 -14.48
N GLY A 111 -3.99 4.70 -15.68
CA GLY A 111 -5.32 4.12 -15.91
C GLY A 111 -5.34 2.61 -15.76
N GLU A 112 -4.28 1.93 -16.20
CA GLU A 112 -4.12 0.49 -16.00
C GLU A 112 -4.00 0.14 -14.52
N PHE A 113 -3.19 0.89 -13.79
CA PHE A 113 -2.99 0.73 -12.35
C PHE A 113 -4.30 0.88 -11.58
N MET A 114 -5.08 1.94 -11.87
CA MET A 114 -6.34 2.18 -11.17
C MET A 114 -7.35 1.06 -11.41
N ARG A 115 -7.48 0.58 -12.65
CA ARG A 115 -8.34 -0.58 -12.95
C ARG A 115 -7.85 -1.85 -12.26
N TYR A 116 -6.56 -2.11 -12.26
CA TYR A 116 -5.98 -3.27 -11.60
C TYR A 116 -6.24 -3.24 -10.09
N ARG A 117 -5.99 -2.10 -9.44
CA ARG A 117 -6.08 -1.98 -7.98
C ARG A 117 -7.51 -1.86 -7.47
N THR A 118 -8.36 -1.11 -8.16
CA THR A 118 -9.69 -0.74 -7.63
C THR A 118 -10.85 -1.26 -8.48
N GLY A 119 -10.57 -1.90 -9.62
CA GLY A 119 -11.57 -2.30 -10.61
C GLY A 119 -12.15 -1.12 -11.40
N SER A 120 -11.64 0.09 -11.21
CA SER A 120 -12.33 1.33 -11.62
C SER A 120 -11.37 2.48 -11.91
N ASN A 121 -11.81 3.44 -12.72
CA ASN A 121 -11.13 4.72 -12.96
C ASN A 121 -11.91 5.92 -12.36
N LYS A 122 -12.81 5.67 -11.40
CA LYS A 122 -13.61 6.72 -10.74
C LYS A 122 -12.76 7.78 -10.05
N CYS A 123 -11.61 7.38 -9.50
CA CYS A 123 -10.65 8.30 -8.90
C CYS A 123 -9.35 8.31 -9.71
N SER A 124 -8.70 9.46 -9.75
CA SER A 124 -7.41 9.60 -10.43
C SER A 124 -6.31 8.89 -9.63
N PHE A 125 -5.28 8.39 -10.32
CA PHE A 125 -4.10 7.84 -9.66
C PHE A 125 -3.46 8.84 -8.69
N VAL A 126 -3.36 10.10 -9.10
CA VAL A 126 -2.76 11.16 -8.27
C VAL A 126 -3.55 11.36 -6.98
N ASP A 127 -4.89 11.47 -7.06
CA ASP A 127 -5.73 11.59 -5.86
C ASP A 127 -5.67 10.32 -5.00
N TYR A 128 -5.66 9.14 -5.62
CA TYR A 128 -5.54 7.87 -4.92
C TYR A 128 -4.26 7.85 -4.06
N ALA A 129 -3.10 8.09 -4.69
CA ALA A 129 -1.79 7.99 -4.05
C ALA A 129 -1.49 9.13 -3.06
N THR A 130 -1.88 10.37 -3.38
CA THR A 130 -1.46 11.55 -2.59
C THR A 130 -2.50 12.02 -1.57
N LYS A 131 -3.77 11.61 -1.74
CA LYS A 131 -4.87 12.08 -0.89
C LYS A 131 -5.57 10.92 -0.18
N PHE A 132 -6.14 9.98 -0.92
CA PHE A 132 -7.03 8.98 -0.31
C PHE A 132 -6.28 7.92 0.51
N ILE A 133 -5.18 7.37 -0.02
CA ILE A 133 -4.34 6.43 0.73
C ILE A 133 -3.74 7.07 1.99
N PRO A 134 -3.11 8.27 1.92
CA PRO A 134 -2.61 8.94 3.13
C PRO A 134 -3.72 9.28 4.14
N GLN A 135 -4.90 9.70 3.69
CA GLN A 135 -6.04 9.97 4.58
C GLN A 135 -6.54 8.70 5.27
N ASN A 136 -6.64 7.58 4.55
CA ASN A 136 -7.03 6.30 5.11
C ASN A 136 -6.00 5.83 6.15
N LYS A 137 -4.69 5.86 5.83
CA LYS A 137 -3.61 5.53 6.77
C LYS A 137 -3.66 6.41 8.03
N ALA A 138 -3.80 7.72 7.88
CA ALA A 138 -3.90 8.64 9.02
C ALA A 138 -5.15 8.37 9.87
N CYS A 139 -6.27 8.00 9.24
CA CYS A 139 -7.48 7.61 9.95
C CYS A 139 -7.27 6.32 10.76
N TYR A 140 -6.62 5.31 10.17
CA TYR A 140 -6.30 4.06 10.86
C TYR A 140 -5.40 4.30 12.06
N SER A 141 -4.32 5.06 11.91
CA SER A 141 -3.44 5.39 13.04
C SER A 141 -4.19 6.05 14.20
N ARG A 142 -5.17 6.91 13.89
CA ARG A 142 -6.00 7.55 14.93
C ARG A 142 -6.93 6.55 15.63
N VAL A 143 -7.56 5.64 14.89
CA VAL A 143 -8.44 4.62 15.49
C VAL A 143 -7.61 3.65 16.35
N ASP A 144 -6.44 3.24 15.87
CA ASP A 144 -5.51 2.39 16.59
C ASP A 144 -4.98 3.05 17.88
N GLU A 145 -4.63 4.33 17.83
CA GLU A 145 -4.22 5.11 19.01
C GLU A 145 -5.36 5.16 20.05
N GLN A 146 -6.59 5.45 19.62
CA GLN A 146 -7.76 5.45 20.51
C GLN A 146 -8.03 4.08 21.15
N PHE A 147 -7.88 3.02 20.38
CA PHE A 147 -8.06 1.66 20.88
C PHE A 147 -6.95 1.27 21.86
N SER A 148 -5.70 1.61 21.56
CA SER A 148 -4.55 1.38 22.45
C SER A 148 -4.71 2.07 23.80
N VAL A 149 -5.23 3.31 23.83
CA VAL A 149 -5.54 4.01 25.08
C VAL A 149 -6.63 3.29 25.88
N LYS A 150 -7.67 2.79 25.21
CA LYS A 150 -8.73 2.00 25.86
C LYS A 150 -8.19 0.69 26.42
N LEU A 151 -7.33 -0.02 25.69
CA LEU A 151 -6.67 -1.22 26.20
C LEU A 151 -5.85 -0.93 27.47
N ALA A 152 -5.07 0.15 27.49
CA ALA A 152 -4.32 0.55 28.68
C ALA A 152 -5.25 0.89 29.86
N PHE A 153 -6.41 1.51 29.61
CA PHE A 153 -7.41 1.75 30.64
C PHE A 153 -8.05 0.45 31.17
N ALA A 154 -8.22 -0.56 30.32
CA ALA A 154 -8.80 -1.83 30.71
C ALA A 154 -7.97 -2.58 31.78
N ASP A 155 -6.68 -2.25 31.94
CA ASP A 155 -5.83 -2.81 32.99
C ASP A 155 -6.21 -2.37 34.41
N PHE A 156 -6.97 -1.28 34.55
CA PHE A 156 -7.54 -0.85 35.82
C PHE A 156 -8.88 -1.52 36.14
N LEU A 157 -9.46 -2.26 35.18
CA LEU A 157 -10.69 -3.01 35.35
C LEU A 157 -10.40 -4.47 35.72
N SER A 158 -11.37 -5.15 36.30
CA SER A 158 -11.26 -6.58 36.62
C SER A 158 -12.56 -7.33 36.35
N GLY A 159 -12.44 -8.65 36.17
CA GLY A 159 -13.57 -9.55 36.02
C GLY A 159 -14.45 -9.23 34.79
N PRO A 160 -15.77 -9.45 34.89
CA PRO A 160 -16.71 -9.25 33.77
C PRO A 160 -16.70 -7.83 33.18
N SER A 161 -16.47 -6.81 34.01
CA SER A 161 -16.42 -5.42 33.56
C SER A 161 -15.22 -5.15 32.64
N LYS A 162 -14.06 -5.79 32.89
CA LYS A 162 -12.90 -5.71 31.98
C LYS A 162 -13.22 -6.34 30.63
N ALA A 163 -13.81 -7.54 30.63
CA ALA A 163 -14.16 -8.26 29.42
C ALA A 163 -15.16 -7.47 28.56
N GLN A 164 -16.24 -6.97 29.17
CA GLN A 164 -17.25 -6.17 28.46
C GLN A 164 -16.66 -4.88 27.87
N PHE A 165 -15.80 -4.19 28.62
CA PHE A 165 -15.16 -2.96 28.15
C PHE A 165 -14.24 -3.22 26.94
N ILE A 166 -13.46 -4.29 26.97
CA ILE A 166 -12.55 -4.64 25.87
C ILE A 166 -13.34 -5.04 24.62
N VAL A 167 -14.38 -5.86 24.77
CA VAL A 167 -15.27 -6.24 23.66
C VAL A 167 -15.92 -5.00 23.04
N SER A 168 -16.46 -4.08 23.86
CA SER A 168 -17.02 -2.82 23.37
C SER A 168 -15.98 -1.96 22.64
N SER A 169 -14.78 -1.84 23.21
CA SER A 169 -13.68 -1.06 22.62
C SER A 169 -13.23 -1.65 21.29
N ALA A 170 -13.16 -2.98 21.19
CA ALA A 170 -12.82 -3.67 19.96
C ALA A 170 -13.89 -3.42 18.89
N CYS A 171 -15.17 -3.53 19.24
CA CYS A 171 -16.26 -3.24 18.30
C CYS A 171 -16.31 -1.77 17.86
N GLU A 172 -15.96 -0.83 18.74
CA GLU A 172 -15.81 0.59 18.37
C GLU A 172 -14.65 0.80 17.40
N ALA A 173 -13.50 0.15 17.64
CA ALA A 173 -12.35 0.20 16.73
C ALA A 173 -12.70 -0.38 15.36
N TYR A 174 -13.35 -1.55 15.32
CA TYR A 174 -13.83 -2.19 14.09
C TYR A 174 -14.76 -1.27 13.29
N ASN A 175 -15.72 -0.61 13.95
CA ASN A 175 -16.58 0.38 13.29
C ASN A 175 -15.78 1.61 12.81
N GLY A 176 -14.78 2.05 13.56
CA GLY A 176 -13.88 3.13 13.16
C GLY A 176 -13.12 2.81 11.87
N PHE A 177 -12.47 1.66 11.83
CA PHE A 177 -11.72 1.19 10.65
C PHE A 177 -12.65 1.02 9.44
N THR A 178 -13.71 0.22 9.58
CA THR A 178 -14.58 -0.14 8.44
C THR A 178 -15.44 1.01 7.96
N LYS A 179 -16.18 1.68 8.86
CA LYS A 179 -17.20 2.68 8.48
C LYS A 179 -16.64 4.09 8.32
N GLN A 180 -15.63 4.47 9.11
CA GLN A 180 -15.10 5.84 9.06
C GLN A 180 -13.90 5.97 8.13
N CYS A 181 -12.97 5.01 8.21
CA CYS A 181 -11.70 5.13 7.51
C CYS A 181 -11.72 4.48 6.13
N LEU A 182 -12.29 3.27 6.00
CA LEU A 182 -12.26 2.50 4.76
C LEU A 182 -13.37 2.93 3.78
N GLN A 183 -14.59 3.11 4.28
CA GLN A 183 -15.78 3.37 3.45
C GLN A 183 -15.58 4.46 2.40
N LYS A 184 -15.01 5.61 2.78
CA LYS A 184 -14.81 6.73 1.86
C LYS A 184 -13.87 6.38 0.70
N LEU A 185 -12.79 5.65 0.97
CA LEU A 185 -11.84 5.22 -0.07
C LEU A 185 -12.53 4.23 -1.02
N VAL A 186 -13.23 3.25 -0.47
CA VAL A 186 -13.97 2.24 -1.24
C VAL A 186 -15.03 2.89 -2.13
N ASP A 187 -15.90 3.74 -1.57
CA ASP A 187 -16.99 4.38 -2.31
C ASP A 187 -16.47 5.28 -3.45
N THR A 188 -15.34 5.93 -3.22
CA THR A 188 -14.77 6.90 -4.17
C THR A 188 -13.96 6.22 -5.26
N CYS A 189 -13.21 5.17 -4.93
CA CYS A 189 -12.20 4.61 -5.83
C CYS A 189 -12.55 3.21 -6.37
N PHE A 190 -13.25 2.38 -5.60
CA PHE A 190 -13.43 0.95 -5.88
C PHE A 190 -14.80 0.60 -6.49
N VAL A 191 -14.87 -0.58 -7.12
CA VAL A 191 -16.10 -1.21 -7.60
C VAL A 191 -16.03 -2.73 -7.53
N GLY A 192 -17.20 -3.37 -7.36
CA GLY A 192 -17.38 -4.82 -7.52
C GLY A 192 -16.45 -5.66 -6.64
N GLU A 193 -15.96 -6.75 -7.20
CA GLU A 193 -15.10 -7.73 -6.53
C GLU A 193 -13.84 -7.11 -5.91
N LYS A 194 -13.24 -6.08 -6.53
CA LYS A 194 -12.07 -5.39 -5.96
C LYS A 194 -12.36 -4.61 -4.69
N ALA A 195 -13.58 -4.09 -4.53
CA ALA A 195 -13.99 -3.48 -3.27
C ALA A 195 -14.10 -4.55 -2.17
N GLU A 196 -14.68 -5.70 -2.49
CA GLU A 196 -14.89 -6.81 -1.55
C GLU A 196 -13.55 -7.45 -1.13
N GLU A 197 -12.65 -7.71 -2.09
CA GLU A 197 -11.29 -8.20 -1.84
C GLU A 197 -10.52 -7.25 -0.92
N TRP A 198 -10.53 -5.95 -1.21
CA TRP A 198 -9.82 -4.97 -0.38
C TRP A 198 -10.37 -4.96 1.05
N ILE A 199 -11.69 -4.99 1.22
CA ILE A 199 -12.31 -5.04 2.55
C ILE A 199 -11.88 -6.31 3.30
N ALA A 200 -11.86 -7.46 2.62
CA ALA A 200 -11.46 -8.74 3.22
C ALA A 200 -9.99 -8.77 3.63
N ASP A 201 -9.10 -8.26 2.76
CA ASP A 201 -7.66 -8.17 3.05
C ASP A 201 -7.38 -7.20 4.19
N ASP A 202 -8.02 -6.04 4.19
CA ASP A 202 -7.90 -5.06 5.26
C ASP A 202 -8.41 -5.61 6.60
N PHE A 203 -9.51 -6.37 6.58
CA PHE A 203 -10.01 -7.09 7.73
C PHE A 203 -8.98 -8.06 8.29
N LYS A 204 -8.40 -8.90 7.44
CA LYS A 204 -7.40 -9.89 7.82
C LYS A 204 -6.13 -9.25 8.40
N ASN A 205 -5.75 -8.08 7.89
CA ASN A 205 -4.49 -7.43 8.27
C ASN A 205 -4.61 -6.59 9.53
N ASN A 206 -5.70 -5.86 9.68
CA ASN A 206 -5.85 -4.88 10.77
C ASN A 206 -6.67 -5.42 11.95
N HIS A 207 -7.57 -6.37 11.70
CA HIS A 207 -8.53 -6.81 12.71
C HIS A 207 -8.22 -8.19 13.28
N LYS A 208 -7.55 -9.07 12.53
CA LYS A 208 -7.26 -10.43 13.00
C LYS A 208 -6.44 -10.46 14.29
N GLU A 209 -5.41 -9.62 14.41
CA GLU A 209 -4.59 -9.57 15.63
C GLU A 209 -5.41 -9.10 16.84
N LEU A 210 -6.30 -8.13 16.64
CA LEU A 210 -7.22 -7.66 17.68
C LEU A 210 -8.23 -8.74 18.07
N GLN A 211 -8.78 -9.45 17.10
CA GLN A 211 -9.70 -10.56 17.33
C GLN A 211 -9.01 -11.65 18.16
N ASP A 212 -7.78 -12.01 17.80
CA ASP A 212 -6.95 -12.96 18.52
C ASP A 212 -6.71 -12.55 19.99
N ILE A 213 -6.44 -11.26 20.25
CA ILE A 213 -6.26 -10.75 21.62
C ILE A 213 -7.53 -10.96 22.44
N VAL A 214 -8.70 -10.63 21.87
CA VAL A 214 -10.00 -10.80 22.55
C VAL A 214 -10.30 -12.29 22.77
N GLN A 215 -10.07 -13.12 21.75
CA GLN A 215 -10.30 -14.56 21.79
C GLN A 215 -9.45 -15.27 22.84
N ARG A 216 -8.15 -14.96 22.92
CA ARG A 216 -7.24 -15.62 23.87
C ARG A 216 -7.49 -15.21 25.31
N THR A 217 -8.00 -14.01 25.54
CA THR A 217 -8.00 -13.39 26.87
C THR A 217 -9.39 -13.35 27.51
N PHE A 218 -10.46 -13.32 26.72
CA PHE A 218 -11.80 -13.04 27.23
C PHE A 218 -12.91 -13.94 26.67
N ASP A 219 -13.00 -14.07 25.34
CA ASP A 219 -14.11 -14.76 24.69
C ASP A 219 -13.63 -15.56 23.47
N PRO A 220 -13.37 -16.88 23.63
CA PRO A 220 -12.84 -17.73 22.56
C PRO A 220 -13.69 -17.75 21.28
N ASP A 221 -14.98 -17.47 21.38
CA ASP A 221 -15.93 -17.49 20.26
C ASP A 221 -16.10 -16.09 19.63
N PHE A 222 -15.39 -15.07 20.13
CA PHE A 222 -15.49 -13.71 19.64
C PHE A 222 -15.09 -13.62 18.16
N THR A 223 -15.97 -13.03 17.37
CA THR A 223 -15.65 -12.59 15.99
C THR A 223 -16.16 -11.17 15.82
N PHE A 224 -15.44 -10.33 15.08
CA PHE A 224 -15.92 -8.98 14.81
C PHE A 224 -17.28 -8.99 14.10
N GLU A 225 -17.44 -9.89 13.13
CA GLU A 225 -18.66 -10.04 12.34
C GLU A 225 -19.86 -10.50 13.19
N GLY A 226 -19.65 -11.44 14.11
CA GLY A 226 -20.69 -11.97 15.00
C GLY A 226 -21.02 -11.08 16.19
N SER A 227 -20.02 -10.39 16.75
CA SER A 227 -20.16 -9.67 18.02
C SER A 227 -20.41 -8.17 17.85
N CYS A 228 -20.03 -7.58 16.70
CA CYS A 228 -20.10 -6.12 16.49
C CYS A 228 -21.20 -5.67 15.52
N SER A 229 -22.06 -6.59 15.06
CA SER A 229 -23.08 -6.36 14.03
C SER A 229 -24.25 -5.44 14.46
N ASN A 230 -24.35 -5.05 15.74
CA ASN A 230 -25.51 -4.29 16.27
C ASN A 230 -25.20 -3.05 17.14
N LEU A 231 -23.97 -2.52 17.16
CA LEU A 231 -23.68 -1.31 17.97
C LEU A 231 -23.97 -0.03 17.17
N VAL A 232 -25.06 0.64 17.55
CA VAL A 232 -25.50 1.97 17.07
C VAL A 232 -24.40 3.00 17.37
N PRO A 233 -24.02 3.88 16.41
CA PRO A 233 -23.03 4.92 16.66
C PRO A 233 -23.62 5.98 17.58
N GLY A 234 -23.02 6.14 18.77
CA GLY A 234 -23.47 7.14 19.72
C GLY A 234 -22.65 7.17 21.00
N LEU A 235 -21.39 7.63 20.92
CA LEU A 235 -20.74 8.38 21.99
C LEU A 235 -19.46 9.04 21.42
N GLU A 236 -19.61 10.24 20.86
CA GLU A 236 -18.47 11.12 20.61
C GLU A 236 -17.95 11.64 21.95
N SER A 237 -16.75 11.20 22.35
CA SER A 237 -15.98 11.88 23.40
C SER A 237 -14.85 12.65 22.73
N GLN A 238 -15.00 13.97 22.75
CA GLN A 238 -14.02 14.93 22.27
C GLN A 238 -12.79 14.93 23.20
N LEU A 239 -11.65 14.49 22.68
CA LEU A 239 -10.33 14.81 23.24
C LEU A 239 -9.36 14.99 22.08
N SER A 240 -8.99 16.24 21.84
CA SER A 240 -7.98 16.65 20.86
C SER A 240 -6.75 17.17 21.58
N LEU A 241 -5.57 16.63 21.31
CA LEU A 241 -4.25 17.20 21.65
C LEU A 241 -3.20 16.73 20.61
N PRO A 242 -2.01 17.37 20.54
CA PRO A 242 -1.44 17.80 19.28
C PRO A 242 -0.36 16.87 18.72
N SER A 243 -0.30 16.79 17.40
CA SER A 243 0.72 16.07 16.64
C SER A 243 1.98 16.93 16.43
N ARG A 244 3.15 16.36 16.73
CA ARG A 244 4.46 16.90 16.34
C ARG A 244 5.19 15.94 15.39
N LEU A 245 5.85 16.58 14.44
CA LEU A 245 6.47 16.10 13.21
C LEU A 245 7.69 15.17 13.35
N SER A 246 7.76 14.27 12.36
CA SER A 246 8.88 14.00 11.42
C SER A 246 10.22 13.49 11.94
N LYS A 247 10.70 12.41 11.29
CA LYS A 247 12.03 12.39 10.66
C LYS A 247 12.05 11.44 9.46
N ARG A 248 12.51 11.98 8.32
CA ARG A 248 12.90 11.25 7.10
C ARG A 248 14.20 10.47 7.33
N SER A 249 14.33 9.32 6.68
CA SER A 249 15.63 8.78 6.26
C SER A 249 15.55 8.37 4.80
N ALA A 250 16.65 8.54 4.07
CA ALA A 250 16.82 8.11 2.69
C ALA A 250 16.70 6.58 2.59
N GLU A 251 15.90 6.09 1.65
CA GLU A 251 15.76 4.66 1.40
C GLU A 251 16.93 4.16 0.52
N PRO A 252 17.52 3.00 0.86
CA PRO A 252 18.51 2.33 0.03
C PRO A 252 17.85 1.74 -1.22
N PHE A 253 18.64 1.58 -2.28
CA PHE A 253 18.22 0.95 -3.53
C PHE A 253 17.60 -0.43 -3.28
N THR A 254 16.32 -0.56 -3.60
CA THR A 254 15.54 -1.80 -3.55
C THR A 254 15.97 -2.71 -4.70
N SER A 255 16.21 -4.00 -4.45
CA SER A 255 16.64 -4.93 -5.52
C SER A 255 15.56 -5.04 -6.62
N ALA A 256 15.94 -5.38 -7.85
CA ALA A 256 15.00 -5.52 -8.96
C ALA A 256 13.86 -6.51 -8.64
N ARG A 257 14.17 -7.62 -7.97
CA ARG A 257 13.18 -8.56 -7.43
C ARG A 257 12.25 -7.97 -6.37
N SER A 258 12.67 -6.97 -5.59
CA SER A 258 11.84 -6.40 -4.52
C SER A 258 10.57 -5.74 -5.06
N TYR A 259 10.56 -5.28 -6.32
CA TYR A 259 9.33 -4.79 -6.96
C TYR A 259 8.32 -5.91 -7.23
N LEU A 260 8.74 -7.16 -7.33
CA LEU A 260 7.83 -8.31 -7.50
C LEU A 260 7.27 -8.78 -6.15
N VAL A 261 8.05 -8.62 -5.07
CA VAL A 261 7.76 -9.19 -3.74
C VAL A 261 7.26 -8.14 -2.74
N SER A 262 7.34 -6.84 -3.05
CA SER A 262 6.83 -5.78 -2.21
C SER A 262 5.30 -5.89 -2.08
N GLU A 263 4.86 -6.02 -0.83
CA GLU A 263 3.45 -5.95 -0.41
C GLU A 263 2.99 -4.49 -0.21
N ASP A 264 3.76 -3.48 -0.64
CA ASP A 264 3.45 -2.06 -0.35
C ASP A 264 2.27 -1.49 -1.16
N LEU A 265 1.47 -2.35 -1.82
CA LEU A 265 0.24 -1.98 -2.54
C LEU A 265 -1.05 -2.30 -1.80
#